data_AF-K1SKX4-F1
#
_entry.id   AF-K1SKX4-F1
#
_cell.length_a   1.000
_cell.length_b   1.000
_cell.length_c   1.000
_cell.angle_alpha   90.00
_cell.angle_beta   90.00
_cell.angle_gamma   90.00
#
_symmetry.space_group_name_H-M   'P 1'
#
loop_
_entity.id
_entity.type
_entity.pdbx_description
1 polymer ?
#
loop_
_entity_poly.entity_id
_entity_poly.type
_entity_poly.pdbx_seq_one_letter_code
_entity_poly.pdbx_strand_id
1 'polypeptide(L)'
;SAINPYLAQETIHELIGDDLLDKDYYAAVDDYNSAVLHGIVKIASKMGISTIQSYQGSQIFEAIGIGKDVIDEYFTGTVSRIGGITIKDIEKNVDKLHTAAFDPLDLGVSDELESRGSHKFRSGKEEHLYNPQTIYMLQQATRTGDYELYKKYSHMISEEMDPVNIRGLFDFNFAETPVPLDEVESVDSIVKRFKTGAMSYGSISQEAHETLAIAMNQLHGKSNSGEGGESLERLLTKGQKVDRCSAIKQVASGRFGVTSRYLTS
;
A
#
# COMPACT_ATOMS: atom_id res chain seq x y z
N SER A 1 10.36 -3.49 -31.68
CA SER A 1 9.86 -4.66 -30.91
C SER A 1 8.43 -4.38 -30.49
N ALA A 2 7.64 -5.41 -30.20
CA ALA A 2 6.25 -5.32 -29.79
C ALA A 2 5.90 -6.48 -28.85
N ILE A 3 4.78 -6.38 -28.13
CA ILE A 3 4.24 -7.43 -27.25
C ILE A 3 2.86 -7.83 -27.75
N ASN A 4 2.62 -9.14 -27.88
CA ASN A 4 1.31 -9.69 -28.19
C ASN A 4 0.75 -10.42 -26.95
N PRO A 5 -0.21 -9.85 -26.21
CA PRO A 5 -0.80 -10.47 -25.02
C PRO A 5 -1.88 -11.50 -25.41
N TYR A 6 -1.50 -12.51 -26.21
CA TYR A 6 -2.44 -13.46 -26.82
C TYR A 6 -3.33 -14.16 -25.80
N LEU A 7 -2.79 -14.57 -24.65
CA LEU A 7 -3.56 -15.29 -23.64
C LEU A 7 -4.62 -14.38 -22.99
N ALA A 8 -4.30 -13.09 -22.79
CA ALA A 8 -5.29 -12.15 -22.27
C ALA A 8 -6.43 -11.90 -23.27
N GLN A 9 -6.12 -11.89 -24.56
CA GLN A 9 -7.14 -11.78 -25.62
C GLN A 9 -8.01 -13.04 -25.69
N GLU A 10 -7.44 -14.23 -25.55
CA GLU A 10 -8.22 -15.46 -25.46
C GLU A 10 -9.10 -15.49 -24.20
N THR A 11 -8.59 -15.03 -23.06
CA THR A 11 -9.43 -14.88 -21.85
C THR A 11 -10.60 -13.92 -22.09
N ILE A 12 -10.41 -12.82 -22.82
CA ILE A 12 -11.53 -11.92 -23.18
C ILE A 12 -12.56 -12.67 -24.06
N HIS A 13 -12.08 -13.46 -25.02
CA HIS A 13 -12.95 -14.27 -25.88
C HIS A 13 -13.76 -15.29 -25.07
N GLU A 14 -13.13 -16.00 -24.14
CA GLU A 14 -13.78 -16.95 -23.24
C GLU A 14 -14.81 -16.28 -22.32
N LEU A 15 -14.47 -15.13 -21.71
CA LEU A 15 -15.40 -14.36 -20.87
C LEU A 15 -16.66 -13.90 -21.64
N ILE A 16 -16.55 -13.64 -22.94
CA ILE A 16 -17.70 -13.32 -23.80
C ILE A 16 -18.50 -14.60 -24.09
N GLY A 17 -17.82 -15.71 -24.39
CA GLY A 17 -18.45 -17.01 -24.63
C GLY A 17 -19.24 -17.54 -23.43
N ASP A 18 -18.79 -17.20 -22.22
CA ASP A 18 -19.43 -17.56 -20.95
C ASP A 18 -20.50 -16.56 -20.47
N ASP A 19 -20.86 -15.56 -21.29
CA ASP A 19 -21.81 -14.48 -20.96
C ASP A 19 -21.41 -13.66 -19.71
N LEU A 20 -20.12 -13.66 -19.33
CA LEU A 20 -19.58 -12.86 -18.22
C LEU A 20 -19.20 -11.43 -18.66
N LEU A 21 -19.05 -11.21 -19.97
CA LEU A 21 -18.78 -9.92 -20.58
C LEU A 21 -19.73 -9.67 -21.77
N ASP A 22 -20.68 -8.76 -21.60
CA ASP A 22 -21.62 -8.36 -22.65
C ASP A 22 -20.99 -7.31 -23.59
N LYS A 23 -20.11 -7.77 -24.50
CA LYS A 23 -19.45 -6.92 -25.50
C LYS A 23 -18.96 -7.74 -26.70
N ASP A 24 -18.97 -7.13 -27.90
CA ASP A 24 -18.31 -7.72 -29.08
C ASP A 24 -16.81 -7.93 -28.85
N TYR A 25 -16.27 -9.06 -29.34
CA TYR A 25 -14.87 -9.44 -29.12
C TYR A 25 -13.87 -8.38 -29.58
N TYR A 26 -14.01 -7.86 -30.79
CA TYR A 26 -13.06 -6.87 -31.32
C TYR A 26 -13.14 -5.56 -30.53
N ALA A 27 -14.36 -5.16 -30.14
CA ALA A 27 -14.54 -3.99 -29.30
C ALA A 27 -13.94 -4.19 -27.90
N ALA A 28 -14.05 -5.38 -27.30
CA ALA A 28 -13.49 -5.69 -25.99
C ALA A 28 -11.95 -5.72 -26.01
N VAL A 29 -11.37 -6.29 -27.07
CA VAL A 29 -9.92 -6.28 -27.29
C VAL A 29 -9.39 -4.86 -27.52
N ASP A 30 -10.12 -4.01 -28.25
CA ASP A 30 -9.73 -2.60 -28.45
C ASP A 30 -9.73 -1.82 -27.13
N ASP A 31 -10.76 -2.00 -26.29
CA ASP A 31 -10.81 -1.42 -24.94
C ASP A 31 -9.62 -1.89 -24.07
N TYR A 32 -9.31 -3.19 -24.09
CA TYR A 32 -8.17 -3.74 -23.36
C TYR A 32 -6.85 -3.12 -23.83
N ASN A 33 -6.63 -3.07 -25.15
CA ASN A 33 -5.43 -2.48 -25.73
C ASN A 33 -5.33 -0.98 -25.38
N SER A 34 -6.45 -0.26 -25.47
CA SER A 34 -6.53 1.14 -25.07
C SER A 34 -6.18 1.32 -23.59
N ALA A 35 -6.70 0.49 -22.69
CA ALA A 35 -6.37 0.52 -21.27
C ALA A 35 -4.87 0.26 -21.01
N VAL A 36 -4.28 -0.73 -21.68
CA VAL A 36 -2.84 -1.04 -21.60
C VAL A 36 -2.00 0.14 -22.11
N LEU A 37 -2.36 0.75 -23.24
CA LEU A 37 -1.68 1.92 -23.80
C LEU A 37 -1.71 3.11 -22.84
N HIS A 38 -2.88 3.43 -22.28
CA HIS A 38 -3.00 4.47 -21.24
C HIS A 38 -2.18 4.13 -20.00
N GLY A 39 -2.12 2.84 -19.61
CA GLY A 39 -1.27 2.36 -18.53
C GLY A 39 0.22 2.61 -18.77
N ILE A 40 0.72 2.29 -19.97
CA ILE A 40 2.11 2.53 -20.37
C ILE A 40 2.44 4.03 -20.34
N VAL A 41 1.58 4.87 -20.95
CA VAL A 41 1.75 6.34 -20.93
C VAL A 41 1.74 6.87 -19.50
N LYS A 42 0.87 6.34 -18.63
CA LYS A 42 0.81 6.70 -17.22
C LYS A 42 2.09 6.31 -16.48
N ILE A 43 2.67 5.14 -16.74
CA ILE A 43 3.94 4.71 -16.13
C ILE A 43 5.09 5.61 -16.59
N ALA A 44 5.23 5.85 -17.89
CA ALA A 44 6.29 6.69 -18.45
C ALA A 44 6.22 8.14 -17.93
N SER A 45 5.02 8.71 -17.86
CA SER A 45 4.82 10.09 -17.41
C SER A 45 5.13 10.32 -15.93
N LYS A 46 5.09 9.29 -15.07
CA LYS A 46 5.54 9.39 -13.66
C LYS A 46 7.00 9.86 -13.53
N MET A 47 7.82 9.54 -14.54
CA MET A 47 9.24 9.92 -14.61
C MET A 47 9.49 11.06 -15.60
N GLY A 48 8.42 11.69 -16.12
CA GLY A 48 8.52 12.77 -17.10
C GLY A 48 8.93 12.32 -18.51
N ILE A 49 8.87 11.01 -18.82
CA ILE A 49 9.26 10.48 -20.13
C ILE A 49 8.07 10.61 -21.11
N SER A 50 8.31 11.25 -22.24
CA SER A 50 7.26 11.52 -23.25
C SER A 50 7.32 10.62 -24.49
N THR A 51 8.37 9.81 -24.67
CA THR A 51 8.52 8.92 -25.84
C THR A 51 8.82 7.48 -25.43
N ILE A 52 8.12 6.52 -26.05
CA ILE A 52 8.33 5.09 -25.79
C ILE A 52 9.73 4.63 -26.20
N GLN A 53 10.31 5.25 -27.23
CA GLN A 53 11.67 4.94 -27.70
C GLN A 53 12.72 5.23 -26.63
N SER A 54 12.52 6.27 -25.81
CA SER A 54 13.42 6.57 -24.68
C SER A 54 13.15 5.68 -23.47
N TYR A 55 11.91 5.22 -23.30
CA TYR A 55 11.52 4.29 -22.23
C TYR A 55 12.02 2.86 -22.51
N GLN A 56 12.08 2.46 -23.77
CA GLN A 56 12.51 1.14 -24.17
C GLN A 56 13.98 0.91 -23.77
N GLY A 57 14.22 -0.10 -22.93
CA GLY A 57 15.57 -0.49 -22.51
C GLY A 57 16.20 0.40 -21.44
N SER A 58 15.54 1.46 -20.97
CA SER A 58 16.10 2.35 -19.94
C SER A 58 16.00 1.81 -18.50
N GLN A 59 15.43 0.60 -18.32
CA GLN A 59 15.37 -0.09 -17.02
C GLN A 59 14.86 0.80 -15.88
N ILE A 60 13.75 1.52 -16.11
CA ILE A 60 13.15 2.44 -15.12
C ILE A 60 12.37 1.65 -14.06
N PHE A 61 13.07 0.82 -13.30
CA PHE A 61 12.56 0.05 -12.18
C PHE A 61 13.69 -0.24 -11.16
N GLU A 62 13.31 -0.60 -9.94
CA GLU A 62 14.22 -1.10 -8.91
C GLU A 62 13.80 -2.53 -8.56
N ALA A 63 14.77 -3.45 -8.51
CA ALA A 63 14.52 -4.84 -8.15
C ALA A 63 14.71 -5.04 -6.64
N ILE A 64 13.71 -5.62 -5.98
CA ILE A 64 13.75 -5.93 -4.54
C ILE A 64 13.57 -7.44 -4.39
N GLY A 65 14.48 -8.10 -3.68
CA GLY A 65 14.41 -9.53 -3.40
C GLY A 65 14.90 -10.43 -4.54
N ILE A 66 15.66 -9.91 -5.51
CA ILE A 66 16.26 -10.69 -6.60
C ILE A 66 17.77 -10.80 -6.39
N GLY A 67 18.32 -12.00 -6.56
CA GLY A 67 19.74 -12.29 -6.42
C GLY A 67 20.61 -11.45 -7.37
N LYS A 68 21.79 -11.05 -6.89
CA LYS A 68 22.75 -10.26 -7.66
C LYS A 68 23.19 -10.97 -8.94
N ASP A 69 23.38 -12.28 -8.87
CA ASP A 69 23.70 -13.16 -9.99
C ASP A 69 22.66 -13.05 -11.12
N VAL A 70 21.37 -13.05 -10.78
CA VAL A 70 20.27 -12.88 -11.75
C VAL A 70 20.27 -11.48 -12.36
N ILE A 71 20.48 -10.46 -11.53
CA ILE A 71 20.54 -9.06 -11.99
C ILE A 71 21.73 -8.84 -12.92
N ASP A 72 22.92 -9.27 -12.54
CA ASP A 72 24.15 -9.02 -13.29
C ASP A 72 24.10 -9.71 -14.68
N GLU A 73 23.49 -10.90 -14.79
CA GLU A 73 23.37 -11.64 -16.06
C GLU A 73 22.21 -11.16 -16.95
N TYR A 74 21.00 -10.98 -16.38
CA TYR A 74 19.78 -10.80 -17.19
C TYR A 74 19.23 -9.36 -17.18
N PHE A 75 19.59 -8.55 -16.18
CA PHE A 75 19.08 -7.19 -15.98
C PHE A 75 20.21 -6.22 -15.63
N THR A 76 21.37 -6.39 -16.27
CA THR A 76 22.62 -5.69 -15.94
C THR A 76 22.38 -4.19 -15.85
N GLY A 77 22.83 -3.58 -14.74
CA GLY A 77 22.65 -2.15 -14.47
C GLY A 77 21.42 -1.79 -13.62
N THR A 78 20.51 -2.73 -13.39
CA THR A 78 19.34 -2.52 -12.51
C THR A 78 19.77 -2.45 -11.04
N VAL A 79 19.20 -1.49 -10.29
CA VAL A 79 19.42 -1.39 -8.85
C VAL A 79 18.74 -2.55 -8.13
N SER A 80 19.50 -3.28 -7.30
CA SER A 80 18.95 -4.24 -6.34
C SER A 80 19.71 -4.20 -5.02
N ARG A 81 19.14 -3.49 -4.04
CA ARG A 81 19.79 -3.27 -2.72
C ARG A 81 19.56 -4.40 -1.74
N ILE A 82 18.41 -5.05 -1.86
CA ILE A 82 18.04 -6.22 -1.08
C ILE A 82 18.07 -7.37 -2.07
N GLY A 83 19.13 -8.17 -2.01
CA GLY A 83 19.23 -9.40 -2.79
C GLY A 83 18.16 -10.40 -2.39
N GLY A 84 18.05 -11.51 -3.11
CA GLY A 84 17.12 -12.56 -2.74
C GLY A 84 17.21 -13.76 -3.66
N ILE A 85 16.09 -14.07 -4.31
CA ILE A 85 15.91 -15.34 -5.02
C ILE A 85 16.90 -15.50 -6.17
N THR A 86 17.39 -16.72 -6.33
CA THR A 86 18.29 -17.12 -7.42
C THR A 86 17.50 -17.60 -8.64
N ILE A 87 18.19 -17.88 -9.75
CA ILE A 87 17.55 -18.47 -10.93
C ILE A 87 16.88 -19.82 -10.62
N LYS A 88 17.45 -20.62 -9.71
CA LYS A 88 16.89 -21.91 -9.27
C LYS A 88 15.62 -21.75 -8.45
N ASP A 89 15.52 -20.68 -7.67
CA ASP A 89 14.32 -20.38 -6.90
C ASP A 89 13.18 -19.93 -7.83
N ILE A 90 13.51 -19.16 -8.88
CA ILE A 90 12.56 -18.79 -9.94
C ILE A 90 12.07 -20.04 -10.67
N GLU A 91 12.99 -20.92 -11.10
CA GLU A 91 12.68 -22.22 -11.72
C GLU A 91 11.71 -23.03 -10.86
N LYS A 92 12.06 -23.24 -9.59
CA LYS A 92 11.22 -24.01 -8.64
C LYS A 92 9.81 -23.43 -8.48
N ASN A 93 9.66 -22.09 -8.51
CA ASN A 93 8.36 -21.44 -8.44
C ASN A 93 7.55 -21.69 -9.72
N VAL A 94 8.17 -21.54 -10.89
CA VAL A 94 7.55 -21.84 -12.18
C VAL A 94 7.12 -23.31 -12.25
N ASP A 95 7.97 -24.24 -11.82
CA ASP A 95 7.66 -25.68 -11.77
C ASP A 95 6.45 -25.96 -10.87
N LYS A 96 6.37 -25.32 -9.70
CA LYS A 96 5.22 -25.47 -8.79
C LYS A 96 3.92 -25.01 -9.46
N LEU A 97 3.94 -23.89 -10.17
CA LEU A 97 2.78 -23.38 -10.90
C LEU A 97 2.40 -24.31 -12.06
N HIS A 98 3.41 -24.81 -12.78
CA HIS A 98 3.22 -25.75 -13.89
C HIS A 98 2.61 -27.07 -13.40
N THR A 99 3.19 -27.70 -12.38
CA THR A 99 2.67 -28.94 -11.79
C THR A 99 1.24 -28.78 -11.26
N ALA A 100 0.91 -27.62 -10.69
CA ALA A 100 -0.44 -27.34 -10.21
C ALA A 100 -1.47 -27.19 -11.34
N ALA A 101 -1.06 -26.79 -12.55
CA ALA A 101 -1.95 -26.64 -13.70
C ALA A 101 -2.10 -27.93 -14.52
N PHE A 102 -1.03 -28.74 -14.61
CA PHE A 102 -0.98 -29.91 -15.52
C PHE A 102 -1.10 -31.26 -14.81
N ASP A 103 -1.32 -31.28 -13.49
CA ASP A 103 -1.44 -32.46 -12.62
C ASP A 103 -0.82 -33.75 -13.19
N PRO A 104 0.51 -33.93 -13.07
CA PRO A 104 1.19 -35.08 -13.65
C PRO A 104 0.75 -36.42 -13.04
N LEU A 105 -0.09 -36.41 -11.99
CA LEU A 105 -0.58 -37.59 -11.28
C LEU A 105 -2.05 -37.91 -11.58
N ASP A 106 -2.73 -37.11 -12.41
CA ASP A 106 -4.13 -37.32 -12.85
C ASP A 106 -5.12 -37.47 -11.67
N LEU A 107 -4.88 -36.72 -10.59
CA LEU A 107 -5.65 -36.72 -9.35
C LEU A 107 -6.88 -35.79 -9.42
N GLY A 108 -7.07 -35.09 -10.53
CA GLY A 108 -8.17 -34.14 -10.74
C GLY A 108 -7.82 -32.77 -10.20
N VAL A 109 -7.12 -31.98 -11.00
CA VAL A 109 -6.95 -30.54 -10.75
C VAL A 109 -8.24 -29.79 -11.03
N SER A 110 -8.49 -28.78 -10.21
CA SER A 110 -9.59 -27.85 -10.44
C SER A 110 -9.28 -26.97 -11.64
N ASP A 111 -10.21 -26.87 -12.58
CA ASP A 111 -10.16 -25.93 -13.70
C ASP A 111 -10.40 -24.48 -13.27
N GLU A 112 -10.68 -24.22 -11.99
CA GLU A 112 -10.94 -22.88 -11.48
C GLU A 112 -9.64 -22.16 -11.09
N LEU A 113 -9.58 -20.86 -11.44
CA LEU A 113 -8.50 -20.00 -10.98
C LEU A 113 -8.58 -19.77 -9.47
N GLU A 114 -7.47 -20.03 -8.78
CA GLU A 114 -7.40 -19.81 -7.34
C GLU A 114 -7.57 -18.32 -6.98
N SER A 115 -8.58 -18.02 -6.15
CA SER A 115 -8.71 -16.70 -5.56
C SER A 115 -7.70 -16.49 -4.43
N ARG A 116 -6.52 -15.94 -4.78
CA ARG A 116 -5.38 -15.75 -3.86
C ARG A 116 -5.57 -14.67 -2.79
N GLY A 117 -6.54 -13.76 -2.96
CA GLY A 117 -6.79 -12.68 -1.99
C GLY A 117 -5.76 -11.55 -1.99
N SER A 118 -4.90 -11.44 -3.01
CA SER A 118 -3.81 -10.45 -3.04
C SER A 118 -4.26 -8.99 -2.98
N HIS A 119 -5.41 -8.65 -3.56
CA HIS A 119 -5.96 -7.29 -3.51
C HIS A 119 -6.90 -7.03 -2.32
N LYS A 120 -7.48 -8.10 -1.75
CA LYS A 120 -8.46 -8.00 -0.66
C LYS A 120 -8.40 -9.26 0.18
N PHE A 121 -8.30 -9.07 1.50
CA PHE A 121 -8.32 -10.16 2.47
C PHE A 121 -9.41 -11.20 2.18
N ARG A 122 -8.99 -12.47 2.18
CA ARG A 122 -9.86 -13.64 2.14
C ARG A 122 -9.37 -14.64 3.19
N SER A 123 -10.32 -15.30 3.85
CA SER A 123 -10.00 -16.30 4.89
C SER A 123 -9.20 -17.46 4.30
N GLY A 124 -8.10 -17.84 4.95
CA GLY A 124 -7.25 -18.96 4.55
C GLY A 124 -6.45 -18.74 3.25
N LYS A 125 -6.32 -17.48 2.79
CA LYS A 125 -5.56 -17.10 1.60
C LYS A 125 -4.36 -16.24 1.99
N GLU A 126 -3.90 -15.37 1.10
CA GLU A 126 -2.77 -14.48 1.40
C GLU A 126 -2.99 -13.68 2.69
N GLU A 127 -1.94 -13.57 3.50
CA GLU A 127 -1.97 -12.87 4.77
C GLU A 127 -1.97 -11.36 4.55
N HIS A 128 -2.82 -10.64 5.28
CA HIS A 128 -2.93 -9.18 5.20
C HIS A 128 -2.67 -8.57 6.57
N LEU A 129 -1.83 -7.53 6.60
CA LEU A 129 -1.49 -6.77 7.82
C LEU A 129 -2.73 -6.33 8.60
N TYR A 130 -3.76 -5.92 7.85
CA TYR A 130 -5.07 -5.59 8.38
C TYR A 130 -6.06 -6.69 7.98
N ASN A 131 -6.57 -7.38 8.99
CA ASN A 131 -7.58 -8.42 8.86
C ASN A 131 -8.71 -8.18 9.86
N PRO A 132 -9.84 -8.89 9.76
CA PRO A 132 -11.00 -8.65 10.63
C PRO A 132 -10.67 -8.72 12.14
N GLN A 133 -9.77 -9.63 12.54
CA GLN A 133 -9.38 -9.80 13.94
C GLN A 133 -8.53 -8.64 14.44
N THR A 134 -7.49 -8.24 13.69
CA THR A 134 -6.63 -7.11 14.09
C THR A 134 -7.41 -5.79 14.13
N ILE A 135 -8.34 -5.58 13.18
CA ILE A 135 -9.22 -4.41 13.17
C ILE A 135 -10.15 -4.40 14.39
N TYR A 136 -10.82 -5.51 14.67
CA TYR A 136 -11.73 -5.62 15.81
C TYR A 136 -11.01 -5.36 17.14
N MET A 137 -9.81 -5.92 17.31
CA MET A 137 -9.01 -5.76 18.53
C MET A 137 -8.58 -4.31 18.77
N LEU A 138 -8.09 -3.62 17.73
CA LEU A 138 -7.75 -2.19 17.84
C LEU A 138 -8.98 -1.33 18.16
N GLN A 139 -10.12 -1.60 17.51
CA GLN A 139 -11.36 -0.87 17.76
C GLN A 139 -11.85 -1.05 19.20
N GLN A 140 -11.82 -2.27 19.72
CA GLN A 140 -12.22 -2.53 21.11
C GLN A 140 -11.26 -1.88 22.10
N ALA A 141 -9.95 -2.05 21.92
CA ALA A 141 -8.93 -1.47 22.80
C ALA A 141 -9.07 0.05 22.92
N THR A 142 -9.29 0.72 21.78
CA THR A 142 -9.44 2.18 21.74
C THR A 142 -10.78 2.63 22.35
N ARG A 143 -11.86 1.87 22.16
CA ARG A 143 -13.20 2.22 22.71
C ARG A 143 -13.29 2.02 24.23
N THR A 144 -12.65 0.99 24.76
CA THR A 144 -12.68 0.67 26.20
C THR A 144 -11.54 1.31 26.98
N GLY A 145 -10.50 1.81 26.30
CA GLY A 145 -9.28 2.31 26.94
C GLY A 145 -8.42 1.19 27.54
N ASP A 146 -8.55 -0.04 27.03
CA ASP A 146 -7.86 -1.22 27.55
C ASP A 146 -6.49 -1.41 26.88
N TYR A 147 -5.43 -1.12 27.63
CA TYR A 147 -4.05 -1.26 27.17
C TYR A 147 -3.61 -2.72 27.01
N GLU A 148 -4.14 -3.66 27.80
CA GLU A 148 -3.84 -5.09 27.62
C GLU A 148 -4.41 -5.59 26.30
N LEU A 149 -5.62 -5.12 25.94
CA LEU A 149 -6.20 -5.41 24.64
C LEU A 149 -5.41 -4.78 23.49
N TYR A 150 -4.86 -3.58 23.69
CA TYR A 150 -3.94 -2.96 22.72
C TYR A 150 -2.65 -3.77 22.56
N LYS A 151 -2.08 -4.31 23.65
CA LYS A 151 -0.89 -5.17 23.58
C LYS A 151 -1.15 -6.47 22.83
N LYS A 152 -2.35 -7.06 22.99
CA LYS A 152 -2.77 -8.21 22.17
C LYS A 152 -2.83 -7.82 20.69
N TYR A 153 -3.46 -6.68 20.37
CA TYR A 153 -3.46 -6.12 19.01
C TYR A 153 -2.04 -5.94 18.45
N SER A 154 -1.13 -5.33 19.21
CA SER A 154 0.23 -5.08 18.75
C SER A 154 0.99 -6.37 18.51
N HIS A 155 0.85 -7.36 19.39
CA HIS A 155 1.48 -8.67 19.24
C HIS A 155 1.00 -9.38 17.95
N MET A 156 -0.31 -9.39 17.69
CA MET A 156 -0.86 -9.98 16.46
C MET A 156 -0.33 -9.32 15.18
N ILE A 157 -0.06 -8.01 15.18
CA ILE A 157 0.42 -7.30 13.97
C ILE A 157 1.95 -7.27 13.84
N SER A 158 2.68 -7.57 14.92
CA SER A 158 4.15 -7.54 14.94
C SER A 158 4.80 -8.91 14.91
N GLU A 159 4.35 -9.85 15.76
CA GLU A 159 5.02 -11.13 15.99
C GLU A 159 4.35 -12.28 15.23
N GLU A 160 3.02 -12.24 15.04
CA GLU A 160 2.30 -13.31 14.34
C GLU A 160 2.35 -13.19 12.80
N MET A 161 2.77 -12.04 12.25
CA MET A 161 2.76 -11.76 10.80
C MET A 161 4.15 -11.85 10.15
N ASP A 162 4.95 -12.79 10.61
CA ASP A 162 6.38 -12.90 10.28
C ASP A 162 6.63 -13.62 8.94
N PRO A 163 7.39 -13.05 7.98
CA PRO A 163 7.66 -11.63 7.74
C PRO A 163 6.85 -11.10 6.54
N VAL A 164 5.84 -10.26 6.80
CA VAL A 164 5.06 -9.54 5.76
C VAL A 164 5.78 -8.26 5.26
N ASN A 165 6.81 -7.78 5.96
CA ASN A 165 7.54 -6.56 5.60
C ASN A 165 9.04 -6.65 5.95
N ILE A 166 9.87 -5.79 5.33
CA ILE A 166 11.33 -5.79 5.52
C ILE A 166 11.71 -5.53 6.99
N ARG A 167 10.96 -4.70 7.72
CA ARG A 167 11.29 -4.40 9.13
C ARG A 167 11.13 -5.62 10.05
N GLY A 168 10.32 -6.62 9.66
CA GLY A 168 10.17 -7.89 10.38
C GLY A 168 11.40 -8.79 10.29
N LEU A 169 12.31 -8.54 9.35
CA LEU A 169 13.58 -9.27 9.24
C LEU A 169 14.64 -8.79 10.23
N PHE A 170 14.38 -7.72 10.98
CA PHE A 170 15.29 -7.20 11.98
C PHE A 170 14.83 -7.55 13.39
N ASP A 171 15.80 -7.76 14.27
CA ASP A 171 15.58 -7.84 15.71
C ASP A 171 16.42 -6.76 16.42
N PHE A 172 16.01 -6.42 17.63
CA PHE A 172 16.73 -5.48 18.47
C PHE A 172 17.90 -6.18 19.15
N ASN A 173 19.10 -5.60 19.00
CA ASN A 173 20.22 -5.94 19.86
C ASN A 173 20.10 -5.15 21.18
N PHE A 174 19.38 -5.71 22.14
CA PHE A 174 19.12 -5.07 23.43
C PHE A 174 20.39 -4.92 24.28
N ALA A 175 20.43 -3.88 25.11
CA ALA A 175 21.49 -3.71 26.10
C ALA A 175 21.38 -4.77 27.20
N GLU A 176 22.51 -5.18 27.78
CA GLU A 176 22.55 -6.20 28.85
C GLU A 176 21.75 -5.80 30.09
N THR A 177 21.72 -4.49 30.41
CA THR A 177 20.98 -3.95 31.55
C THR A 177 19.84 -3.06 31.05
N PRO A 178 18.57 -3.42 31.30
CA PRO A 178 17.44 -2.58 30.94
C PRO A 178 17.37 -1.35 31.84
N VAL A 179 16.88 -0.24 31.29
CA VAL A 179 16.58 0.96 32.07
C VAL A 179 15.21 0.85 32.72
N PRO A 180 15.01 1.41 33.93
CA PRO A 180 13.69 1.56 34.53
C PRO A 180 12.74 2.36 33.63
N LEU A 181 11.45 1.98 33.61
CA LEU A 181 10.46 2.62 32.74
C LEU A 181 10.21 4.10 33.10
N ASP A 182 10.39 4.47 34.35
CA ASP A 182 10.28 5.84 34.85
C ASP A 182 11.43 6.76 34.39
N GLU A 183 12.55 6.19 33.91
CA GLU A 183 13.61 6.95 33.24
C GLU A 183 13.33 7.20 31.76
N VAL A 184 12.35 6.50 31.17
CA VAL A 184 11.97 6.67 29.77
C VAL A 184 11.23 8.00 29.59
N GLU A 185 11.43 8.63 28.43
CA GLU A 185 10.70 9.82 28.04
C GLU A 185 9.17 9.65 28.22
N SER A 186 8.51 10.66 28.76
CA SER A 186 7.08 10.60 29.05
C SER A 186 6.21 10.50 27.79
N VAL A 187 5.02 9.92 27.94
CA VAL A 187 4.02 9.82 26.87
C VAL A 187 3.70 11.20 26.28
N ASP A 188 3.51 12.22 27.12
CA ASP A 188 3.22 13.60 26.71
C ASP A 188 4.31 14.21 25.81
N SER A 189 5.55 13.73 25.92
CA SER A 189 6.64 14.16 25.05
C SER A 189 6.72 13.32 23.78
N ILE A 190 6.57 11.99 23.89
CA ILE A 190 6.60 11.06 22.75
C ILE A 190 5.51 11.39 21.73
N VAL A 191 4.25 11.58 22.16
CA VAL A 191 3.11 11.78 21.26
C VAL A 191 3.22 13.03 20.40
N LYS A 192 4.02 14.02 20.80
CA LYS A 192 4.30 15.23 20.00
C LYS A 192 5.03 14.93 18.69
N ARG A 193 5.69 13.77 18.60
CA ARG A 193 6.35 13.29 17.36
C ARG A 193 5.35 12.66 16.39
N PHE A 194 4.17 12.26 16.88
CA PHE A 194 3.16 11.62 16.05
C PHE A 194 2.43 12.63 15.18
N LYS A 195 2.14 12.18 13.96
CA LYS A 195 1.39 12.94 12.97
C LYS A 195 0.38 12.03 12.33
N THR A 196 -0.85 12.52 12.14
CA THR A 196 -1.79 11.78 11.30
C THR A 196 -1.42 11.98 9.83
N GLY A 197 -1.71 10.96 9.02
CA GLY A 197 -1.49 11.03 7.58
C GLY A 197 -2.27 12.18 6.92
N ALA A 198 -1.81 12.59 5.74
CA ALA A 198 -2.48 13.59 4.93
C ALA A 198 -3.65 12.93 4.17
N MET A 199 -4.86 13.07 4.72
CA MET A 199 -6.09 12.54 4.12
C MET A 199 -6.97 13.71 3.74
N SER A 200 -7.29 13.86 2.46
CA SER A 200 -8.00 15.04 1.98
C SER A 200 -9.45 15.07 2.46
N TYR A 201 -9.93 16.26 2.83
CA TYR A 201 -11.36 16.53 2.81
C TYR A 201 -11.92 16.20 1.41
N GLY A 202 -12.95 15.34 1.37
CA GLY A 202 -13.49 14.76 0.13
C GLY A 202 -13.10 13.28 -0.09
N SER A 203 -11.95 12.84 0.41
CA SER A 203 -11.62 11.39 0.51
C SER A 203 -12.18 10.76 1.79
N ILE A 204 -12.28 11.56 2.85
CA ILE A 204 -12.92 11.22 4.12
C ILE A 204 -13.97 12.27 4.49
N SER A 205 -14.89 11.90 5.37
CA SER A 205 -15.94 12.81 5.84
C SER A 205 -15.37 13.98 6.65
N GLN A 206 -16.16 15.06 6.76
CA GLN A 206 -15.79 16.22 7.58
C GLN A 206 -15.56 15.82 9.03
N GLU A 207 -16.44 14.98 9.58
CA GLU A 207 -16.43 14.52 10.95
C GLU A 207 -15.16 13.73 11.24
N ALA A 208 -14.77 12.82 10.35
CA ALA A 208 -13.53 12.06 10.48
C ALA A 208 -12.31 12.99 10.44
N HIS A 209 -12.29 13.93 9.48
CA HIS A 209 -11.18 14.86 9.31
C HIS A 209 -11.01 15.82 10.51
N GLU A 210 -12.11 16.37 11.02
CA GLU A 210 -12.11 17.25 12.19
C GLU A 210 -11.76 16.50 13.47
N THR A 211 -12.23 15.26 13.63
CA THR A 211 -11.90 14.40 14.78
C THR A 211 -10.39 14.21 14.91
N LEU A 212 -9.69 13.95 13.80
CA LEU A 212 -8.24 13.80 13.79
C LEU A 212 -7.53 15.11 14.19
N ALA A 213 -7.99 16.25 13.69
CA ALA A 213 -7.41 17.54 14.05
C ALA A 213 -7.59 17.85 15.54
N ILE A 214 -8.80 17.68 16.06
CA ILE A 214 -9.11 17.89 17.48
C ILE A 214 -8.21 16.98 18.35
N ALA A 215 -8.16 15.68 18.04
CA ALA A 215 -7.37 14.72 18.81
C ALA A 215 -5.87 15.08 18.81
N MET A 216 -5.30 15.38 17.65
CA MET A 216 -3.87 15.71 17.56
C MET A 216 -3.53 17.04 18.23
N ASN A 217 -4.41 18.04 18.14
CA ASN A 217 -4.22 19.32 18.80
C ASN A 217 -4.29 19.18 20.33
N GLN A 218 -5.19 18.34 20.86
CA GLN A 218 -5.26 18.00 22.27
C GLN A 218 -4.00 17.27 22.77
N LEU A 219 -3.45 16.37 21.95
CA LEU A 219 -2.21 15.65 22.26
C LEU A 219 -0.93 16.46 21.99
N HIS A 220 -1.06 17.71 21.52
CA HIS A 220 0.06 18.54 21.05
C HIS A 220 0.91 17.88 19.94
N GLY A 221 0.35 16.90 19.23
CA GLY A 221 0.92 16.35 18.00
C GLY A 221 0.48 17.19 16.80
N LYS A 222 0.49 16.61 15.58
CA LYS A 222 0.10 17.35 14.37
C LYS A 222 -0.81 16.54 13.45
N SER A 223 -1.95 17.11 13.08
CA SER A 223 -2.73 16.61 11.96
C SER A 223 -2.35 17.34 10.66
N ASN A 224 -2.71 16.74 9.53
CA ASN A 224 -2.46 17.27 8.20
C ASN A 224 -3.78 17.45 7.44
N SER A 225 -3.95 18.60 6.78
CA SER A 225 -5.15 18.97 6.02
C SER A 225 -5.44 18.10 4.80
N GLY A 226 -4.42 17.37 4.30
CA GLY A 226 -4.50 16.74 2.99
C GLY A 226 -4.64 17.77 1.85
N GLU A 227 -4.94 17.25 0.66
CA GLU A 227 -4.93 18.05 -0.59
C GLU A 227 -6.15 18.94 -0.81
N GLY A 228 -7.24 18.71 -0.08
CA GLY A 228 -8.55 19.35 -0.31
C GLY A 228 -8.70 20.75 0.28
N GLY A 229 -7.69 21.23 1.02
CA GLY A 229 -7.77 22.48 1.79
C GLY A 229 -8.63 22.36 3.06
N GLU A 230 -8.85 23.49 3.73
CA GLU A 230 -9.67 23.58 4.93
C GLU A 230 -10.59 24.80 4.89
N SER A 231 -11.79 24.67 5.44
CA SER A 231 -12.76 25.77 5.52
C SER A 231 -12.27 26.88 6.46
N LEU A 232 -12.66 28.12 6.16
CA LEU A 232 -12.27 29.28 6.98
C LEU A 232 -12.72 29.13 8.44
N GLU A 233 -13.91 28.58 8.68
CA GLU A 233 -14.44 28.34 10.02
C GLU A 233 -13.48 27.47 10.85
N ARG A 234 -12.93 26.40 10.26
CA ARG A 234 -11.94 25.55 10.93
C ARG A 234 -10.66 26.32 11.25
N LEU A 235 -10.16 27.12 10.31
CA LEU A 235 -8.95 27.93 10.53
C LEU A 235 -9.11 28.91 11.70
N LEU A 236 -10.32 29.46 11.89
CA LEU A 236 -10.62 30.38 12.98
C LEU A 236 -10.70 29.70 14.36
N THR A 237 -10.78 28.37 14.41
CA THR A 237 -10.75 27.62 15.67
C THR A 237 -9.36 27.42 16.26
N LYS A 238 -8.31 27.85 15.55
CA LYS A 238 -6.92 27.71 16.02
C LYS A 238 -6.73 28.31 17.42
N GLY A 239 -6.20 27.51 18.34
CA GLY A 239 -5.96 27.92 19.73
C GLY A 239 -7.21 28.01 20.61
N GLN A 240 -8.40 27.66 20.10
CA GLN A 240 -9.61 27.53 20.91
C GLN A 240 -9.63 26.19 21.67
N LYS A 241 -10.56 26.06 22.64
CA LYS A 241 -10.75 24.82 23.41
C LYS A 241 -11.02 23.60 22.52
N VAL A 242 -11.73 23.80 21.41
CA VAL A 242 -11.97 22.79 20.37
C VAL A 242 -11.32 23.28 19.09
N ASP A 243 -10.03 22.96 18.94
CA ASP A 243 -9.24 23.34 17.77
C ASP A 243 -9.38 22.31 16.66
N ARG A 244 -10.12 22.68 15.61
CA ARG A 244 -10.36 21.88 14.40
C ARG A 244 -9.37 22.18 13.28
N CYS A 245 -8.44 23.11 13.49
CA CYS A 245 -7.46 23.53 12.50
C CYS A 245 -6.34 22.50 12.41
N SER A 246 -6.01 22.00 11.21
CA SER A 246 -4.87 21.09 11.08
C SER A 246 -3.54 21.81 11.24
N ALA A 247 -2.62 21.27 12.04
CA ALA A 247 -1.33 21.93 12.27
C ALA A 247 -0.42 21.97 11.01
N ILE A 248 -0.62 21.04 10.08
CA ILE A 248 0.13 20.95 8.82
C ILE A 248 -0.82 21.20 7.65
N LYS A 249 -0.42 22.11 6.77
CA LYS A 249 -1.14 22.46 5.54
C LYS A 249 -0.41 21.88 4.33
N GLN A 250 -1.10 21.07 3.52
CA GLN A 250 -0.53 20.54 2.29
C GLN A 250 -0.74 21.52 1.12
N VAL A 251 0.25 21.56 0.23
CA VAL A 251 0.20 22.27 -1.06
C VAL A 251 0.48 21.24 -2.16
N ALA A 252 -0.58 20.66 -2.73
CA ALA A 252 -0.51 19.65 -3.79
C ALA A 252 -0.64 20.26 -5.19
N SER A 253 -0.44 19.47 -6.25
CA SER A 253 -0.42 19.93 -7.66
C SER A 253 -1.65 20.75 -8.04
N GLY A 254 -2.85 20.33 -7.62
CA GLY A 254 -4.11 21.02 -7.89
C GLY A 254 -4.33 22.31 -7.09
N ARG A 255 -3.53 22.56 -6.04
CA ARG A 255 -3.62 23.73 -5.15
C ARG A 255 -5.03 23.98 -4.58
N PHE A 256 -5.83 22.93 -4.38
CA PHE A 256 -7.18 23.06 -3.85
C PHE A 256 -7.17 23.68 -2.45
N GLY A 257 -8.02 24.69 -2.24
CA GLY A 257 -8.15 25.41 -0.96
C GLY A 257 -6.90 26.16 -0.50
N VAL A 258 -5.86 26.28 -1.33
CA VAL A 258 -4.64 27.02 -1.00
C VAL A 258 -4.90 28.52 -1.11
N THR A 259 -5.04 29.18 0.03
CA THR A 259 -5.24 30.62 0.15
C THR A 259 -4.17 31.24 1.05
N SER A 260 -3.99 32.56 1.00
CA SER A 260 -3.09 33.27 1.93
C SER A 260 -3.43 32.94 3.40
N ARG A 261 -4.73 32.99 3.73
CA ARG A 261 -5.19 32.67 5.09
C ARG A 261 -4.86 31.23 5.48
N TYR A 262 -5.11 30.26 4.59
CA TYR A 262 -4.74 28.85 4.80
C TYR A 262 -3.25 28.67 5.05
N LEU A 263 -2.38 29.30 4.24
CA LEU A 263 -0.92 29.18 4.39
C LEU A 263 -0.39 29.77 5.70
N THR A 264 -1.04 30.82 6.21
CA THR A 264 -0.67 31.48 7.48
C THR A 264 -1.36 30.92 8.72
N SER A 265 -2.29 29.99 8.54
CA SER A 265 -3.14 29.45 9.62
C SER A 265 -2.49 28.34 10.42
#